data_AF-F3B5K2-F1
#
_entry.id   AF-F3B5K2-F1
#
_cell.length_a   1.000
_cell.length_b   1.000
_cell.length_c   1.000
_cell.angle_alpha   90.00
_cell.angle_beta   90.00
_cell.angle_gamma   90.00
#
_symmetry.space_group_name_H-M   'P 1'
#
loop_
_entity.id
_entity.type
_entity.pdbx_description
1 polymer ?
#
loop_
_entity_poly.entity_id
_entity_poly.type
_entity_poly.pdbx_seq_one_letter_code
_entity_poly.pdbx_strand_id
1 'polypeptide(L)'
;MGNKLKSRWILCFIIFFLALLIYGNHLFKQRAKKLEDMRKKEELEFMKDGWKKYRMMLYAGANMEYIDSEGNIRVIETEPVLLDIYVVE
;
A
#
# COMPACT_ATOMS: atom_id res chain seq x y z
N MET A 1 -18.49 -57.83 20.53
CA MET A 1 -19.23 -56.99 19.57
C MET A 1 -19.16 -55.53 20.03
N GLY A 2 -18.06 -54.79 19.83
CA GLY A 2 -17.93 -53.53 20.60
C GLY A 2 -16.82 -52.54 20.26
N ASN A 3 -16.38 -52.44 19.00
CA ASN A 3 -15.44 -51.37 18.60
C ASN A 3 -15.88 -50.55 17.37
N LYS A 4 -17.06 -50.85 16.80
CA LYS A 4 -17.54 -50.20 15.56
C LYS A 4 -18.10 -48.79 15.78
N LEU A 5 -18.50 -48.44 17.02
CA LEU A 5 -19.08 -47.13 17.34
C LEU A 5 -18.05 -45.98 17.43
N LYS A 6 -16.82 -46.25 17.89
CA LYS A 6 -15.80 -45.20 18.08
C LYS A 6 -15.30 -44.59 16.76
N SER A 7 -15.07 -45.43 15.74
CA SER A 7 -14.58 -44.98 14.43
C SER A 7 -15.57 -44.07 13.70
N ARG A 8 -16.87 -44.39 13.82
CA ARG A 8 -17.93 -43.66 13.11
C ARG A 8 -18.12 -42.24 13.64
N TRP A 9 -17.93 -42.04 14.95
CA TRP A 9 -17.96 -40.71 15.57
C TRP A 9 -16.77 -39.85 15.14
N ILE A 10 -15.57 -40.42 15.07
CA ILE A 10 -14.36 -39.70 14.64
C ILE A 10 -14.51 -39.20 13.19
N LEU A 11 -15.07 -40.02 12.30
CA LEU A 11 -15.36 -39.60 10.92
C LEU A 11 -16.37 -38.44 10.86
N CYS A 12 -17.41 -38.46 11.70
CA CYS A 12 -18.36 -37.35 11.78
C CYS A 12 -17.70 -36.03 12.23
N PHE A 13 -16.79 -36.09 13.21
CA PHE A 13 -16.02 -34.91 13.63
C PHE A 13 -15.13 -34.36 12.52
N ILE A 14 -14.41 -35.24 11.81
CA ILE A 14 -13.53 -34.83 10.71
C ILE A 14 -14.34 -34.10 9.61
N ILE A 15 -15.49 -34.64 9.22
CA ILE A 15 -16.36 -34.02 8.21
C ILE A 15 -16.90 -32.67 8.69
N PHE A 16 -17.30 -32.58 9.97
CA PHE A 16 -17.77 -31.33 10.57
C PHE A 16 -16.71 -30.24 10.57
N PHE A 17 -15.48 -30.57 10.97
CA PHE A 17 -14.35 -29.63 10.91
C PHE A 17 -14.02 -29.20 9.48
N LEU A 18 -14.11 -30.12 8.51
CA LEU A 18 -13.90 -29.81 7.09
C LEU A 18 -14.91 -28.77 6.58
N ALA A 19 -16.18 -28.93 6.94
CA ALA A 19 -17.22 -27.95 6.59
C ALA A 19 -16.95 -26.58 7.23
N LEU A 20 -16.53 -26.57 8.50
CA LEU A 20 -16.16 -25.35 9.23
C LEU A 20 -14.94 -24.64 8.61
N LEU A 21 -13.93 -25.40 8.18
CA LEU A 21 -12.74 -24.87 7.51
C LEU A 21 -13.08 -24.23 6.15
N ILE A 22 -13.91 -24.89 5.34
CA ILE A 22 -14.33 -24.34 4.04
C ILE A 22 -15.12 -23.04 4.24
N TYR A 23 -16.05 -23.04 5.20
CA TYR A 23 -16.85 -21.87 5.53
C TYR A 23 -16.00 -20.71 6.08
N GLY A 24 -15.10 -21.01 7.02
CA GLY A 24 -14.17 -20.04 7.58
C GLY A 24 -13.26 -19.43 6.52
N ASN A 25 -12.68 -20.26 5.65
CA ASN A 25 -11.76 -19.81 4.61
C ASN A 25 -12.44 -18.86 3.61
N HIS A 26 -13.72 -19.09 3.28
CA HIS A 26 -14.49 -18.18 2.44
C HIS A 26 -14.66 -16.79 3.10
N LEU A 27 -14.99 -16.76 4.40
CA LEU A 27 -15.16 -15.52 5.16
C LEU A 27 -13.82 -14.75 5.31
N PHE A 28 -12.72 -15.47 5.57
CA PHE A 28 -11.38 -14.90 5.67
C PHE A 28 -10.91 -14.31 4.33
N LYS A 29 -11.18 -14.98 3.21
CA LYS A 29 -10.82 -14.50 1.88
C LYS A 29 -11.47 -13.15 1.54
N GLN A 30 -12.73 -12.96 1.92
CA GLN A 30 -13.42 -11.67 1.72
C GLN A 30 -12.80 -10.55 2.56
N ARG A 31 -12.43 -10.85 3.81
CA ARG A 31 -11.78 -9.89 4.72
C ARG A 31 -10.37 -9.52 4.26
N ALA A 32 -9.57 -10.51 3.83
CA ALA A 32 -8.23 -10.28 3.30
C ALA A 32 -8.26 -9.41 2.05
N LYS A 33 -9.17 -9.68 1.11
CA LYS A 33 -9.33 -8.88 -0.10
C LYS A 33 -9.70 -7.42 0.21
N LYS A 34 -10.61 -7.21 1.18
CA LYS A 34 -11.01 -5.85 1.60
C LYS A 34 -9.84 -5.08 2.23
N LEU A 35 -9.02 -5.74 3.05
CA LEU A 35 -7.83 -5.14 3.65
C LEU A 35 -6.79 -4.77 2.59
N GLU A 36 -6.57 -5.64 1.61
CA GLU A 36 -5.65 -5.38 0.50
C GLU A 36 -6.12 -4.20 -0.37
N ASP A 37 -7.41 -4.14 -0.69
CA ASP A 37 -8.00 -3.02 -1.45
C ASP A 37 -7.90 -1.70 -0.69
N MET A 38 -8.11 -1.71 0.64
CA MET A 38 -7.93 -0.51 1.48
C MET A 38 -6.46 -0.04 1.46
N ARG A 39 -5.50 -0.95 1.64
CA ARG A 39 -4.07 -0.62 1.63
C ARG A 39 -3.62 -0.05 0.28
N LYS A 40 -4.04 -0.67 -0.83
CA LYS A 40 -3.75 -0.16 -2.18
C LYS A 40 -4.35 1.21 -2.42
N LYS A 41 -5.54 1.47 -1.88
CA LYS A 41 -6.19 2.78 -1.98
C LYS A 41 -5.44 3.85 -1.19
N GLU A 42 -5.02 3.55 0.03
CA GLU A 42 -4.21 4.45 0.86
C GLU A 42 -2.86 4.76 0.20
N GLU A 43 -2.16 3.74 -0.31
CA GLU A 43 -0.90 3.91 -1.04
C GLU A 43 -1.08 4.79 -2.27
N LEU A 44 -2.17 4.60 -3.04
CA LEU A 44 -2.46 5.39 -4.24
C LEU A 44 -2.85 6.84 -3.92
N GLU A 45 -3.60 7.07 -2.84
CA GLU A 45 -3.91 8.41 -2.35
C GLU A 45 -2.66 9.12 -1.86
N PHE A 46 -1.79 8.42 -1.12
CA PHE A 46 -0.49 8.94 -0.69
C PHE A 46 0.42 9.31 -1.86
N MET A 47 0.52 8.45 -2.88
CA MET A 47 1.29 8.74 -4.09
C MET A 47 0.75 9.94 -4.86
N LYS A 48 -0.58 10.08 -4.98
CA LYS A 48 -1.20 11.23 -5.65
C LYS A 48 -0.93 12.54 -4.91
N ASP A 49 -1.03 12.53 -3.58
CA ASP A 49 -0.76 13.73 -2.77
C ASP A 49 0.72 14.10 -2.79
N GLY A 50 1.61 13.10 -2.64
CA GLY A 50 3.06 13.27 -2.79
C GLY A 50 3.44 13.82 -4.16
N TRP A 51 2.87 13.28 -5.25
CA TRP A 51 3.10 13.78 -6.61
C TRP A 51 2.58 15.21 -6.81
N LYS A 52 1.42 15.55 -6.23
CA LYS A 52 0.88 16.92 -6.26
C LYS A 52 1.82 17.90 -5.56
N LYS A 53 2.34 17.53 -4.38
CA LYS A 53 3.33 18.32 -3.64
C LYS A 53 4.64 18.47 -4.41
N TYR A 54 5.13 17.41 -5.03
CA TYR A 54 6.31 17.45 -5.90
C TYR A 54 6.13 18.41 -7.07
N ARG A 55 4.99 18.37 -7.77
CA ARG A 55 4.69 19.34 -8.84
C ARG A 55 4.61 20.78 -8.32
N MET A 56 4.01 21.01 -7.16
CA MET A 56 3.98 22.35 -6.56
C MET A 56 5.38 22.87 -6.23
N MET A 57 6.28 22.00 -5.76
CA MET A 57 7.69 22.36 -5.54
C MET A 57 8.38 22.74 -6.84
N LEU A 58 8.18 21.97 -7.93
CA LEU A 58 8.74 22.31 -9.24
C LEU A 58 8.20 23.66 -9.77
N TYR A 59 6.91 23.95 -9.61
CA TYR A 59 6.35 25.24 -10.02
C TYR A 59 6.88 26.41 -9.18
N ALA A 60 7.05 26.22 -7.87
CA ALA A 60 7.61 27.26 -7.01
C ALA A 60 9.10 27.52 -7.30
N GLY A 61 9.88 26.47 -7.59
CA GLY A 61 11.28 26.59 -8.01
C GLY A 61 11.44 27.21 -9.40
N ALA A 62 10.58 26.84 -10.35
CA ALA A 62 10.58 27.40 -11.70
C ALA A 62 10.12 28.87 -11.77
N ASN A 63 9.30 29.33 -10.80
CA ASN A 63 8.77 30.69 -10.77
C ASN A 63 9.66 31.69 -9.99
N MET A 64 10.91 31.33 -9.70
CA MET A 64 11.93 32.25 -9.14
C MET A 64 12.70 32.97 -10.26
N GLU A 65 12.00 33.38 -11.31
CA GLU A 65 12.54 34.31 -12.30
C GLU A 65 12.66 35.68 -11.62
N TYR A 66 13.88 36.14 -11.38
CA TYR A 66 14.12 37.50 -10.92
C TYR A 66 14.75 38.32 -12.04
N ILE A 67 14.29 39.57 -12.15
CA ILE A 67 14.88 40.56 -13.03
C ILE A 67 16.04 41.18 -12.24
N ASP A 68 17.26 40.97 -12.73
CA ASP A 68 18.45 41.63 -12.20
C ASP A 68 18.30 43.15 -12.36
N SER A 69 18.99 43.93 -11.53
CA SER A 69 19.07 45.39 -11.61
C SER A 69 19.51 45.93 -12.99
N GLU A 70 20.11 45.06 -13.82
CA GLU A 70 20.50 45.32 -15.20
C GLU A 70 19.41 44.99 -16.26
N GLY A 71 18.21 44.58 -15.84
CA GLY A 71 17.08 44.30 -16.74
C GLY A 71 17.09 42.91 -17.38
N ASN A 72 17.96 42.01 -16.93
CA ASN A 72 18.10 40.65 -17.45
C ASN A 72 17.26 39.65 -16.63
N ILE A 73 16.48 38.80 -17.30
CA ILE A 73 15.73 37.70 -16.68
C ILE A 73 16.70 36.56 -16.38
N ARG A 74 16.89 36.20 -15.11
CA ARG A 74 17.70 35.05 -14.71
C ARG A 74 16.81 33.96 -14.11
N VAL A 75 16.90 32.75 -14.65
CA VAL A 75 16.23 31.55 -14.13
C VAL A 75 17.21 30.85 -13.17
N ILE A 76 16.84 30.69 -11.90
CA ILE A 76 17.59 29.82 -10.99
C ILE A 76 17.05 28.40 -11.17
N GLU A 77 17.73 27.60 -11.99
CA GLU A 77 17.51 26.15 -12.00
C GLU A 77 18.05 25.59 -10.67
N THR A 78 17.22 25.58 -9.63
CA THR A 78 17.51 24.78 -8.45
C THR A 78 17.25 23.32 -8.82
N GLU A 79 18.25 22.68 -9.43
CA GLU A 79 18.27 21.23 -9.57
C GLU A 79 17.99 20.63 -8.18
N PRO A 80 16.93 19.82 -7.99
CA PRO A 80 16.73 19.13 -6.74
C PRO A 80 17.83 18.08 -6.61
N VAL A 81 18.89 18.39 -5.86
CA VAL A 81 19.89 17.41 -5.45
C VAL A 81 19.13 16.30 -4.71
N LEU A 82 18.98 15.15 -5.37
CA LEU A 82 18.51 13.92 -4.75
C LEU A 82 19.56 13.55 -3.69
N LEU A 83 19.31 13.93 -2.44
CA LEU A 83 19.99 13.33 -1.30
C LEU A 83 19.54 11.87 -1.26
N ASP A 84 20.33 11.00 -1.90
CA ASP A 84 20.26 9.56 -1.72
C ASP A 84 20.48 9.28 -0.23
N ILE A 85 19.38 9.03 0.49
CA ILE A 85 19.43 8.48 1.84
C ILE A 85 19.84 7.02 1.69
N TYR A 86 21.14 6.76 1.50
CA TYR A 86 21.71 5.47 1.83
C TYR A 86 21.80 5.39 3.36
N VAL A 87 20.93 4.60 3.96
CA VAL A 87 21.10 4.11 5.32
C VAL A 87 22.43 3.35 5.33
N VAL A 88 23.44 3.95 5.95
CA VAL A 88 24.68 3.27 6.31
C VAL A 88 24.34 2.29 7.43
N GLU A 89 24.58 1.01 7.17
CA GLU A 89 24.57 -0.07 8.17
C GLU A 89 25.76 0.04 9.12
#